data_AF-A0A4U0VYZ3-F1
#
_entry.id   AF-A0A4U0VYZ3-F1
#
_cell.length_a   1.000
_cell.length_b   1.000
_cell.length_c   1.000
_cell.angle_alpha   90.00
_cell.angle_beta   90.00
_cell.angle_gamma   90.00
#
_symmetry.space_group_name_H-M   'P 1'
#
loop_
_entity.id
_entity.type
_entity.pdbx_description
1 polymer ?
#
loop_
_entity_poly.entity_id
_entity_poly.type
_entity_poly.pdbx_seq_one_letter_code
_entity_poly.pdbx_strand_id
1 'polypeptide(L)' 'MHSQNQAAWDGSSTTQAPNKRYLKYLTKRFLKRNQMREWLRVVATGKNEYSLKFFNLSFEAMQDAKLGQLEFESSEDA' A
#
# COMPACT_ATOMS: atom_id res chain seq x y z
N MET A 1 -13.74 32.21 -41.83
CA MET A 1 -12.89 31.05 -41.49
C MET A 1 -12.85 30.95 -39.97
N HIS A 2 -13.80 30.22 -39.37
CA HIS A 2 -13.88 30.06 -37.92
C HIS A 2 -13.02 28.88 -37.52
N SER A 3 -11.82 29.17 -36.98
CA SER A 3 -10.90 28.14 -36.50
C SER A 3 -11.44 27.53 -35.21
N GLN A 4 -11.81 26.25 -35.27
CA GLN A 4 -12.08 25.42 -34.10
C GLN A 4 -10.77 25.12 -33.39
N ASN A 5 -10.59 25.62 -32.17
CA ASN A 5 -9.55 25.14 -31.26
C ASN A 5 -10.03 23.83 -30.63
N GLN A 6 -9.62 22.71 -31.21
CA GLN A 6 -9.77 21.38 -30.63
C GLN A 6 -8.65 21.19 -29.59
N ALA A 7 -8.99 21.33 -28.31
CA ALA A 7 -8.08 21.04 -27.21
C ALA A 7 -7.87 19.52 -27.11
N ALA A 8 -6.74 19.04 -27.64
CA ALA A 8 -6.28 17.68 -27.46
C ALA A 8 -5.91 17.46 -25.98
N TRP A 9 -6.54 16.47 -25.34
CA TRP A 9 -6.09 15.94 -24.06
C TRP A 9 -4.84 15.09 -24.31
N ASP A 10 -3.67 15.73 -24.35
CA ASP A 10 -2.43 14.99 -24.11
C ASP A 10 -2.45 14.51 -22.65
N GLY A 11 -1.97 13.32 -22.38
CA GLY A 11 -1.93 12.78 -21.01
C GLY A 11 -0.86 13.50 -20.17
N SER A 12 -0.98 14.82 -19.99
CA SER A 12 0.04 15.64 -19.36
C SER A 12 0.14 15.31 -17.87
N SER A 13 1.19 14.55 -17.54
CA SER A 13 1.78 14.59 -16.20
C SER A 13 2.02 16.06 -15.84
N THR A 14 1.46 16.52 -14.71
CA THR A 14 1.56 17.91 -14.24
C THR A 14 2.90 18.55 -14.60
N THR A 15 2.85 19.68 -15.30
CA THR A 15 4.03 20.43 -15.80
C THR A 15 5.05 20.77 -14.72
N GLN A 16 4.65 20.79 -13.44
CA GLN A 16 5.54 20.95 -12.30
C GLN A 16 5.61 19.67 -11.46
N ALA A 17 6.84 19.22 -11.18
CA ALA A 17 7.08 18.06 -10.36
C ALA A 17 6.45 18.24 -8.96
N PRO A 18 5.55 17.34 -8.52
CA PRO A 18 4.89 17.49 -7.23
C PRO A 18 5.90 17.34 -6.09
N ASN A 19 5.74 18.13 -5.03
CA ASN A 19 6.56 17.99 -3.84
C ASN A 19 6.40 16.58 -3.24
N LYS A 20 7.51 15.85 -3.15
CA LYS A 20 7.58 14.45 -2.72
C LYS A 20 6.84 14.20 -1.40
N ARG A 21 7.07 15.04 -0.39
CA ARG A 21 6.44 14.91 0.93
C ARG A 21 4.92 15.08 0.84
N TYR A 22 4.47 15.99 -0.02
CA TYR A 22 3.06 16.29 -0.18
C TYR A 22 2.30 15.13 -0.85
N LEU A 23 2.89 14.52 -1.88
CA LEU A 23 2.33 13.32 -2.51
C LEU A 23 2.15 12.16 -1.50
N LYS A 24 3.16 11.92 -0.65
CA LYS A 24 3.06 10.92 0.42
C LYS A 24 1.95 11.25 1.43
N TYR A 25 1.79 12.52 1.77
CA TYR A 25 0.72 12.96 2.66
C TYR A 25 -0.66 12.73 2.06
N LEU A 26 -0.88 13.13 0.80
CA LEU A 26 -2.17 12.98 0.13
C LEU A 26 -2.57 11.52 -0.02
N THR A 27 -1.63 10.67 -0.47
CA THR A 27 -1.87 9.23 -0.57
C THR A 27 -2.20 8.62 0.79
N LYS A 28 -1.46 8.96 1.84
CA LYS A 28 -1.80 8.52 3.21
C LYS A 28 -3.16 9.05 3.69
N ARG A 29 -3.56 10.26 3.34
CA ARG A 29 -4.88 10.83 3.69
C ARG A 29 -5.99 10.07 2.99
N PHE A 30 -5.82 9.75 1.71
CA PHE A 30 -6.76 8.95 0.92
C PHE A 30 -6.93 7.54 1.50
N LEU A 31 -5.82 6.83 1.76
CA LEU A 31 -5.87 5.49 2.35
C LEU A 31 -6.59 5.44 3.71
N LYS A 32 -6.54 6.51 4.52
CA LYS A 32 -7.27 6.57 5.79
C LYS A 32 -8.77 6.70 5.59
N ARG A 33 -9.20 7.59 4.69
CA ARG A 33 -10.63 7.80 4.42
C ARG A 33 -11.29 6.53 3.92
N ASN A 34 -10.55 5.72 3.15
CA ASN A 34 -11.02 4.46 2.60
C ASN A 34 -10.67 3.23 3.46
N GLN A 35 -10.22 3.43 4.71
CA GLN A 35 -9.89 2.34 5.65
C GLN A 35 -8.82 1.32 5.17
N MET A 36 -7.99 1.68 4.18
CA MET A 36 -6.98 0.77 3.59
C MET A 36 -5.63 0.74 4.35
N ARG A 37 -5.55 1.35 5.54
CA ARG A 37 -4.27 1.43 6.29
C ARG A 37 -3.78 0.07 6.80
N GLU A 38 -4.70 -0.86 7.07
CA GLU A 38 -4.35 -2.16 7.64
C GLU A 38 -3.71 -3.08 6.60
N TRP A 39 -4.05 -2.88 5.32
CA TRP A 39 -3.54 -3.72 4.23
C TRP A 39 -2.37 -3.09 3.49
N LEU A 40 -2.35 -1.75 3.34
CA LEU A 40 -1.41 -1.06 2.47
C LEU A 40 -0.54 -0.05 3.20
N ARG A 41 0.76 -0.04 2.85
CA ARG A 41 1.72 1.00 3.25
C ARG A 41 2.37 1.68 2.05
N VAL A 42 2.53 3.01 2.15
CA VAL A 42 3.27 3.82 1.17
C VAL A 42 4.76 3.82 1.54
N VAL A 43 5.62 3.27 0.68
CA VAL A 43 7.08 3.18 0.85
C VAL A 43 7.78 4.05 -0.17
N ALA A 44 8.82 4.78 0.24
CA ALA A 44 9.69 5.50 -0.69
C ALA A 44 10.72 4.52 -1.26
N THR A 45 10.71 4.31 -2.57
CA THR A 45 11.67 3.44 -3.26
C THR A 45 12.85 4.23 -3.82
N GLY A 46 12.61 5.43 -4.34
CA GLY A 46 13.64 6.28 -4.93
C GLY A 46 13.48 7.76 -4.60
N LYS A 47 14.24 8.64 -5.27
CA LYS A 47 14.20 10.10 -5.04
C LYS A 47 12.82 10.69 -5.32
N ASN A 48 12.14 10.25 -6.38
CA ASN A 48 10.83 10.75 -6.80
C ASN A 48 9.76 9.66 -6.91
N GLU A 49 10.02 8.49 -6.31
CA GLU A 49 9.18 7.32 -6.48
C GLU A 49 8.62 6.84 -5.14
N TYR A 50 7.35 6.45 -5.17
CA TYR A 50 6.65 5.79 -4.08
C TYR A 50 5.97 4.53 -4.61
N SER A 51 5.98 3.47 -3.81
CA SER A 51 5.24 2.25 -4.10
C SER A 51 4.31 1.92 -2.94
N LEU A 52 3.14 1.36 -3.27
CA LEU A 52 2.25 0.74 -2.29
C LEU A 52 2.67 -0.70 -2.09
N LYS A 53 2.83 -1.12 -0.83
CA LYS A 53 3.16 -2.50 -0.46
C LYS A 53 2.11 -3.04 0.48
N PHE A 54 1.77 -4.32 0.34
CA PHE A 54 0.96 -5.03 1.31
C PHE A 54 1.76 -5.27 2.60
N PHE A 55 1.08 -5.29 3.75
CA PHE A 55 1.64 -5.90 4.94
C PHE A 55 1.63 -7.42 4.75
N ASN A 56 2.73 -8.09 5.10
CA ASN A 56 2.82 -9.54 5.06
C ASN A 56 1.91 -10.08 6.17
N LEU A 57 0.71 -10.55 5.83
CA LEU A 57 -0.21 -11.23 6.76
C LEU A 57 0.31 -12.60 7.23
N SER A 58 1.46 -13.04 6.70
CA SER A 58 2.03 -14.36 6.88
C SER A 58 3.25 -14.33 7.80
N PHE A 59 3.07 -14.24 9.11
CA PHE A 59 3.98 -14.89 10.06
C PHE A 59 3.44 -14.95 11.49
N GLU A 60 2.65 -13.97 11.93
CA GLU A 60 2.22 -13.90 13.34
C GLU A 60 1.06 -14.88 13.61
N ALA A 61 0.00 -14.86 12.80
CA ALA A 61 -1.14 -15.77 12.96
C ALA A 61 -0.81 -17.27 12.70
N MET A 62 0.26 -17.56 11.95
CA MET A 62 0.62 -18.94 11.60
C MET A 62 1.62 -19.57 12.59
N GLN A 63 2.37 -18.76 13.36
CA GLN A 63 3.28 -19.26 14.39
C GLN A 63 2.55 -19.65 15.68
N ASP A 64 1.54 -18.87 16.09
CA ASP A 64 0.75 -19.17 17.29
C ASP A 64 -0.08 -20.46 17.14
N ALA A 65 -0.58 -20.74 15.93
CA ALA A 65 -1.35 -21.96 15.66
C ALA A 65 -0.51 -23.26 15.69
N LYS A 66 0.82 -23.16 15.51
CA LYS A 66 1.71 -24.33 15.49
C LYS A 66 2.21 -24.73 16.88
N LEU A 67 2.22 -23.79 17.83
CA LEU A 67 2.67 -24.04 19.20
C LEU A 67 1.61 -24.81 20.02
N GLY A 68 0.32 -24.56 19.77
CA GLY A 68 -0.78 -25.19 20.50
C GLY A 68 -1.10 -26.65 20.12
N GLN A 69 -0.53 -27.18 19.03
CA GLN A 69 -0.76 -28.57 18.60
C GLN A 69 0.27 -29.56 19.15
N LEU A 70 1.43 -29.10 19.59
CA LEU A 70 2.52 -29.96 20.10
C LEU A 70 2.38 -30.30 21.59
N GLU A 71 1.53 -29.59 22.34
CA GLU A 71 1.34 -29.85 23.79
C GLU A 71 0.28 -30.92 24.09
N PHE A 72 -0.58 -31.27 23.13
CA PHE A 72 -1.68 -32.21 23.37
C PHE A 72 -1.28 -33.68 23.14
N GLU A 73 -0.31 -33.95 22.25
CA GLU A 73 0.00 -35.31 21.78
C GLU A 73 1.02 -36.07 22.66
N SER A 74 1.55 -35.44 23.73
CA SER A 74 2.56 -36.06 24.61
C SER A 74 1.99 -36.74 25.87
N SER A 75 0.68 -36.66 26.13
CA SER A 75 0.11 -37.06 27.44
C SER A 75 -0.84 -38.26 27.42
N GLU A 76 -1.08 -38.91 26.27
CA GLU A 76 -2.06 -40.03 26.19
C GLU A 76 -1.44 -41.44 26.10
N ASP A 77 -0.11 -41.58 26.06
CA ASP A 77 0.56 -42.90 26.05
C ASP A 77 1.48 -43.11 27.29
N ALA A 78 0.90 -43.49 28.43
CA ALA A 78 1.59 -44.16 29.53
C ALA A 78 0.62 -44.94 30.45
#